data_AF-A0A2X2YAP1-F1
#
_entry.id   AF-A0A2X2YAP1-F1
#
_cell.length_a   1.000
_cell.length_b   1.000
_cell.length_c   1.000
_cell.angle_alpha   90.00
_cell.angle_beta   90.00
_cell.angle_gamma   90.00
#
_symmetry.space_group_name_H-M   'P 1'
#
loop_
_entity.id
_entity.type
_entity.pdbx_description
1 polymer ?
#
loop_
_entity_poly.entity_id
_entity_poly.type
_entity_poly.pdbx_seq_one_letter_code
_entity_poly.pdbx_strand_id
1 'polypeptide(L)' 'MRDKEKPILKIISISCFLIVSILNIVSKNYTIGIVFLLVSISYFLIFLNQKKSNENK' A
#
# COMPACT_ATOMS: atom_id res chain seq x y z
N MET A 1 -8.62 24.42 -1.47
CA MET A 1 -8.00 23.54 -2.50
C MET A 1 -7.29 22.28 -1.95
N ARG A 2 -7.17 22.05 -0.64
CA ARG A 2 -6.46 20.88 -0.06
C ARG A 2 -7.18 19.53 -0.15
N ASP A 3 -8.49 19.52 -0.42
CA ASP A 3 -9.28 18.28 -0.35
C ASP A 3 -9.28 17.48 -1.67
N LYS A 4 -8.97 18.14 -2.80
CA LYS A 4 -8.85 17.51 -4.13
C LYS A 4 -7.49 16.83 -4.36
N GLU A 5 -6.51 17.09 -3.51
CA GLU A 5 -5.14 16.54 -3.63
C GLU A 5 -5.04 15.12 -3.06
N LYS A 6 -5.85 14.81 -2.04
CA LYS A 6 -5.97 13.49 -1.41
C LYS A 6 -6.36 12.38 -2.39
N PRO A 7 -7.39 12.52 -3.26
CA PRO A 7 -7.74 11.47 -4.22
C PRO A 7 -6.67 11.28 -5.31
N ILE A 8 -6.02 12.35 -5.76
CA ILE A 8 -4.96 12.29 -6.78
C ILE A 8 -3.74 11.54 -6.24
N LEU A 9 -3.31 11.86 -5.02
CA LEU A 9 -2.18 11.17 -4.38
C LEU A 9 -2.49 9.68 -4.14
N LYS A 10 -3.74 9.36 -3.78
CA LYS A 10 -4.21 7.98 -3.60
C LYS A 10 -4.19 7.20 -4.92
N ILE A 11 -4.61 7.83 -6.02
CA ILE A 11 -4.56 7.24 -7.37
C ILE A 11 -3.12 6.99 -7.80
N ILE A 12 -2.23 7.99 -7.66
CA ILE A 12 -0.81 7.85 -8.00
C ILE A 12 -0.16 6.73 -7.19
N SER A 13 -0.48 6.63 -5.90
CA SER A 13 0.03 5.56 -5.04
C SER A 13 -0.43 4.17 -5.50
N ILE A 14 -1.70 4.01 -5.90
CA ILE A 14 -2.24 2.74 -6.40
C ILE A 14 -1.60 2.38 -7.75
N SER A 15 -1.47 3.34 -8.66
CA SER A 15 -0.84 3.12 -9.96
C SER A 15 0.63 2.74 -9.84
N CYS A 16 1.38 3.38 -8.94
CA CYS A 16 2.77 3.01 -8.64
C CYS A 16 2.86 1.57 -8.11
N PHE A 17 1.95 1.19 -7.21
CA PHE A 17 1.87 -0.17 -6.66
C PHE A 17 1.68 -1.24 -7.75
N LEU A 18 0.79 -0.97 -8.71
CA LEU A 18 0.52 -1.88 -9.83
C LEU A 18 1.74 -2.03 -10.75
N ILE A 19 2.41 -0.92 -11.08
CA ILE A 19 3.59 -0.93 -11.97
C ILE A 19 4.74 -1.71 -11.32
N VAL A 20 5.00 -1.52 -10.03
CA VAL A 20 6.04 -2.26 -9.29
C VAL A 20 5.73 -3.76 -9.22
N SER A 21 4.47 -4.12 -8.98
CA SER A 21 4.04 -5.54 -9.00
C SER A 21 4.27 -6.20 -10.35
N ILE A 22 3.91 -5.53 -11.45
CA ILE A 22 4.09 -6.05 -12.82
C ILE A 22 5.59 -6.15 -13.16
N LEU A 23 6.39 -5.14 -12.85
CA LEU A 23 7.84 -5.15 -13.09
C LEU A 23 8.55 -6.29 -12.34
N ASN A 24 8.07 -6.63 -11.14
CA ASN A 24 8.61 -7.77 -10.39
C ASN A 24 8.28 -9.12 -11.00
N ILE A 25 7.05 -9.29 -11.47
CA ILE A 25 6.63 -10.51 -12.18
C ILE A 25 7.43 -10.66 -13.47
N VAL A 26 7.59 -9.58 -14.23
CA VAL A 26 8.34 -9.57 -15.50
C VAL A 26 9.83 -9.85 -15.26
N SER A 27 10.43 -9.28 -14.22
CA SER A 27 11.84 -9.49 -13.90
C SER A 27 12.15 -10.86 -13.30
N LYS A 28 11.16 -11.76 -13.11
CA LYS A 28 11.30 -13.02 -12.34
C LYS A 28 11.86 -12.83 -10.92
N ASN A 29 11.96 -11.59 -10.45
CA ASN A 29 12.41 -11.23 -9.11
C ASN A 29 11.21 -11.21 -8.17
N TYR A 30 10.63 -12.40 -7.96
CA TYR A 30 9.51 -12.60 -7.05
C TYR A 30 9.82 -12.13 -5.63
N THR A 31 11.10 -12.12 -5.23
CA THR A 31 11.58 -11.67 -3.91
C THR A 31 11.11 -10.25 -3.57
N ILE A 32 11.27 -9.29 -4.49
CA ILE A 32 10.89 -7.90 -4.22
C ILE A 32 9.36 -7.78 -4.17
N GLY A 33 8.63 -8.54 -4.99
CA GLY A 33 7.16 -8.53 -5.01
C GLY A 33 6.58 -9.09 -3.71
N ILE A 34 7.17 -10.17 -3.20
CA ILE A 34 6.82 -10.80 -1.93
C ILE A 34 7.13 -9.84 -0.76
N VAL A 35 8.30 -9.19 -0.77
CA VAL A 35 8.67 -8.19 0.26
C VAL A 35 7.69 -7.02 0.25
N PHE A 36 7.30 -6.52 -0.93
CA PHE A 36 6.34 -5.43 -1.06
C PHE A 36 4.94 -5.81 -0.54
N LEU A 37 4.50 -7.03 -0.84
CA LEU A 37 3.23 -7.59 -0.37
C LEU A 37 3.24 -7.76 1.15
N LEU A 38 4.33 -8.24 1.74
CA LEU A 38 4.53 -8.35 3.19
C LEU A 38 4.48 -6.99 3.89
N VAL A 39 5.16 -5.97 3.35
CA VAL A 39 5.13 -4.60 3.89
C VAL A 39 3.70 -4.04 3.82
N SER A 40 3.01 -4.25 2.70
CA SER A 40 1.63 -3.77 2.51
C SER A 40 0.65 -4.42 3.48
N ILE A 41 0.76 -5.74 3.71
CA ILE A 41 -0.06 -6.46 4.71
C ILE A 41 0.26 -5.98 6.13
N SER A 42 1.55 -5.79 6.44
CA SER A 42 1.98 -5.31 7.76
C SER A 42 1.43 -3.92 8.04
N TYR A 43 1.51 -3.02 7.07
CA TYR A 43 0.96 -1.66 7.19
C TYR A 43 -0.56 -1.68 7.34
N PHE A 44 -1.26 -2.56 6.61
CA PHE A 44 -2.71 -2.74 6.72
C PHE A 44 -3.12 -3.28 8.09
N LEU A 45 -2.39 -4.26 8.63
CA LEU A 45 -2.63 -4.81 9.97
C LEU A 45 -2.37 -3.78 11.07
N ILE A 46 -1.28 -3.01 10.97
CA ILE A 46 -0.99 -1.90 11.90
C ILE A 46 -2.11 -0.85 11.83
N PHE A 47 -2.56 -0.50 10.63
CA PHE A 47 -3.66 0.45 10.44
C PHE A 47 -4.99 -0.07 11.03
N LEU A 48 -5.31 -1.35 10.86
CA LEU A 48 -6.48 -1.97 11.50
C LEU A 48 -6.37 -1.98 13.03
N ASN A 49 -5.20 -2.27 13.59
CA ASN A 49 -4.96 -2.23 15.03
C ASN A 49 -5.04 -0.81 15.60
N GLN A 50 -4.50 0.19 14.90
CA GLN A 50 -4.64 1.61 15.24
C GLN A 50 -6.11 2.04 15.27
N LYS A 51 -6.89 1.62 14.26
CA LYS A 51 -8.33 1.91 14.19
C LYS A 51 -9.09 1.27 15.35
N LYS A 52 -8.76 0.02 15.71
CA LYS A 52 -9.37 -0.71 16.84
C LYS A 52 -9.00 -0.11 18.21
N SER A 53 -7.82 0.52 18.34
CA SER A 53 -7.41 1.20 19.57
C SER A 53 -8.15 2.53 19.82
N ASN A 54 -8.68 3.18 18.77
CA ASN A 54 -9.46 4.41 18.90
C ASN A 54 -10.96 4.16 19.12
N GLU A 55 -11.45 2.93 18.96
CA GLU A 55 -12.86 2.56 19.17
C GLU A 55 -13.16 2.07 20.61
N ASN A 56 -12.10 1.74 21.37
CA ASN A 56 -12.18 1.25 22.76
C ASN A 56 -11.75 2.31 23.81
N LYS A 57 -11.67 3.58 23.44
CA LYS A 57 -11.36 4.70 24.34
C LYS A 57 -12.48 5.73 24.28
#